data_AF-A0A448XPS8-F1
#
_entry.id   AF-A0A448XPS8-F1
#
_cell.length_a   1.000
_cell.length_b   1.000
_cell.length_c   1.000
_cell.angle_alpha   90.00
_cell.angle_beta   90.00
_cell.angle_gamma   90.00
#
_symmetry.space_group_name_H-M   'P 1'
#
loop_
_entity.id
_entity.type
_entity.pdbx_description
1 polymer ?
#
loop_
_entity_poly.entity_id
_entity_poly.type
_entity_poly.pdbx_seq_one_letter_code
_entity_poly.pdbx_strand_id
1 'polypeptide(L)'
;MACCRSEEYKEQNRINKEIEKQLKRDKKDARRELKLLLLGTGESGKSTFIKQMRIIHGSGYSDEDRRSFIKLVYQNIYMAMYTMIRAMQTLKIPYENPNNQSYAESIREIDYESVTTLDPQHVVAIKSLWDDPGIKECYDRRREYQLTDSAKYYLDNLDRISMTDYLPTLQDILRVRVPTTGIIEYPFDLDSIIFR
;
A
#
# COMPACT_ATOMS: atom_id res chain seq x y z
N MET A 1 -44.94 39.63 -34.11
CA MET A 1 -44.13 40.20 -33.01
C MET A 1 -42.92 39.31 -32.79
N ALA A 2 -41.77 39.70 -33.36
CA ALA A 2 -40.52 38.98 -33.21
C ALA A 2 -39.89 39.39 -31.87
N CYS A 3 -39.90 38.47 -30.90
CA CYS A 3 -39.30 38.68 -29.59
C CYS A 3 -37.77 38.62 -29.73
N CYS A 4 -37.12 39.78 -29.67
CA CYS A 4 -35.66 39.91 -29.56
C CYS A 4 -35.20 39.34 -28.21
N ARG A 5 -35.03 38.02 -28.14
CA ARG A 5 -34.29 37.38 -27.04
C ARG A 5 -32.86 37.94 -27.06
N SER A 6 -32.40 38.47 -25.93
CA SER A 6 -31.04 39.01 -25.79
C SER A 6 -30.01 37.95 -26.22
N GLU A 7 -28.87 38.39 -26.75
CA GLU A 7 -27.72 37.53 -27.06
C GLU A 7 -27.39 36.59 -25.89
N GLU A 8 -27.46 37.12 -24.67
CA GLU A 8 -27.30 36.36 -23.43
C GLU A 8 -28.29 35.20 -23.28
N TYR A 9 -29.57 35.40 -23.61
CA TYR A 9 -30.57 34.34 -23.54
C TYR A 9 -30.35 33.24 -24.59
N LYS A 10 -29.79 33.59 -25.76
CA LYS A 10 -29.41 32.60 -26.77
C LYS A 10 -28.20 31.80 -26.31
N GLU A 11 -27.20 32.46 -25.72
CA GLU A 11 -26.00 31.81 -25.19
C GLU A 11 -26.31 30.91 -24.00
N GLN A 12 -27.15 31.36 -23.05
CA GLN A 12 -27.63 30.53 -21.95
C GLN A 12 -28.36 29.28 -22.43
N ASN A 13 -29.17 29.38 -23.48
CA ASN A 13 -29.82 28.19 -24.07
C ASN A 13 -28.83 27.26 -24.76
N ARG A 14 -27.76 27.79 -25.36
CA ARG A 14 -26.71 26.96 -25.96
C ARG A 14 -25.96 26.19 -24.88
N ILE A 15 -25.54 26.88 -23.82
CA ILE A 15 -24.88 26.28 -22.65
C ILE A 15 -25.78 25.21 -22.03
N ASN A 16 -27.06 25.53 -21.79
CA ASN A 16 -27.99 24.58 -21.19
C ASN A 16 -28.18 23.32 -22.07
N LYS A 17 -28.28 23.48 -23.39
CA LYS A 17 -28.33 22.32 -24.32
C LYS A 17 -27.07 21.48 -24.29
N GLU A 18 -25.91 22.10 -24.10
CA GLU A 18 -24.63 21.39 -24.02
C GLU A 18 -24.52 20.61 -22.70
N ILE A 19 -24.92 21.22 -21.58
CA ILE A 19 -25.02 20.56 -20.28
C ILE A 19 -26.00 19.37 -20.34
N GLU A 20 -27.20 19.54 -20.90
CA GLU A 20 -28.15 18.44 -21.07
C GLU A 20 -27.59 17.29 -21.91
N LYS A 21 -26.84 17.62 -22.97
CA LYS A 21 -26.19 16.62 -23.82
C LYS A 21 -25.10 15.87 -23.05
N GLN A 22 -24.34 16.54 -22.19
CA GLN A 22 -23.34 15.93 -21.33
C GLN A 22 -23.99 15.03 -20.26
N LEU A 23 -25.00 15.52 -19.54
CA LEU A 23 -25.77 14.74 -18.57
C LEU A 23 -26.38 13.47 -19.17
N LYS A 24 -26.85 13.54 -20.43
CA LYS A 24 -27.40 12.37 -21.13
C LYS A 24 -26.32 11.34 -21.48
N ARG A 25 -25.10 11.77 -21.79
CA ARG A 25 -23.94 10.89 -22.01
C ARG A 25 -23.52 10.25 -20.69
N ASP A 26 -23.30 11.05 -19.65
CA ASP A 26 -22.90 10.58 -18.33
C ASP A 26 -23.91 9.59 -17.75
N LYS A 27 -25.22 9.83 -17.93
CA LYS A 27 -26.28 8.89 -17.51
C LYS A 27 -26.24 7.56 -18.27
N LYS A 28 -25.82 7.57 -19.54
CA LYS A 28 -25.68 6.35 -20.34
C LYS A 28 -24.45 5.56 -19.89
N ASP A 29 -23.36 6.25 -19.57
CA ASP A 29 -22.11 5.63 -19.15
C ASP A 29 -22.23 5.08 -17.72
N ALA A 30 -22.82 5.85 -16.80
CA ALA A 30 -23.12 5.42 -15.43
C ALA A 30 -24.07 4.20 -15.35
N ARG A 31 -24.90 3.97 -16.38
CA ARG A 31 -25.74 2.76 -16.48
C ARG A 31 -24.96 1.50 -16.87
N ARG A 32 -23.78 1.66 -17.46
CA ARG A 32 -22.88 0.58 -17.87
C ARG A 32 -21.82 0.28 -16.81
N GLU A 33 -21.58 1.23 -15.91
CA GLU A 33 -20.70 1.05 -14.75
C GLU A 33 -21.35 0.13 -13.71
N LEU A 34 -20.63 -0.91 -13.29
CA LEU A 34 -20.97 -1.73 -12.12
C LEU A 34 -20.11 -1.30 -10.95
N LYS A 35 -20.76 -0.91 -9.84
CA LYS A 35 -20.06 -0.51 -8.61
C LYS A 35 -19.84 -1.71 -7.70
N LEU A 36 -18.59 -2.02 -7.39
CA LEU A 36 -18.23 -3.10 -6.47
C LEU A 36 -17.73 -2.54 -5.15
N LEU A 37 -18.47 -2.82 -4.08
CA LEU A 37 -18.06 -2.42 -2.73
C LEU A 37 -17.36 -3.58 -2.02
N LEU A 38 -16.07 -3.40 -1.72
CA LEU A 38 -15.30 -4.36 -0.94
C LEU A 38 -15.37 -4.02 0.55
N LEU A 39 -15.98 -4.91 1.33
CA LEU A 39 -16.09 -4.79 2.79
C LEU A 39 -15.31 -5.90 3.50
N GLY A 40 -14.82 -5.60 4.69
CA GLY A 40 -14.08 -6.56 5.51
C GLY A 40 -13.28 -5.87 6.61
N THR A 41 -12.84 -6.63 7.61
CA THR A 41 -11.99 -6.15 8.71
C THR A 41 -10.65 -5.60 8.21
N GLY A 42 -9.89 -4.92 9.08
CA GLY A 42 -8.51 -4.57 8.79
C GLY A 42 -7.71 -5.78 8.31
N GLU A 43 -6.81 -5.56 7.35
CA GLU A 43 -5.89 -6.59 6.82
C GLU A 43 -6.57 -7.78 6.10
N SER A 44 -7.88 -7.73 5.85
CA SER A 44 -8.63 -8.79 5.14
C SER A 44 -8.31 -8.94 3.64
N GLY A 45 -7.26 -8.28 3.13
CA GLY A 45 -6.83 -8.39 1.73
C GLY A 45 -7.57 -7.51 0.71
N LYS A 46 -8.45 -6.58 1.12
CA LYS A 46 -9.20 -5.70 0.18
C LYS A 46 -8.28 -4.90 -0.75
N SER A 47 -7.29 -4.21 -0.18
CA SER A 47 -6.34 -3.43 -0.97
C SER A 47 -5.49 -4.35 -1.86
N THR A 48 -5.19 -5.57 -1.41
CA THR A 48 -4.48 -6.58 -2.21
C THR A 48 -5.31 -7.02 -3.41
N PHE A 49 -6.63 -7.21 -3.24
CA PHE A 49 -7.54 -7.50 -4.34
C PHE A 49 -7.55 -6.39 -5.39
N ILE A 50 -7.64 -5.12 -4.96
CA ILE A 50 -7.60 -3.97 -5.88
C ILE A 50 -6.27 -3.94 -6.65
N LYS A 51 -5.13 -4.16 -5.97
CA LYS A 51 -3.82 -4.25 -6.62
C LYS A 51 -3.76 -5.39 -7.64
N GLN A 52 -4.38 -6.54 -7.37
CA GLN A 52 -4.48 -7.64 -8.33
C GLN A 52 -5.31 -7.26 -9.55
N MET A 53 -6.45 -6.58 -9.37
CA MET A 53 -7.24 -6.08 -10.50
C MET A 53 -6.43 -5.12 -11.37
N ARG A 54 -5.63 -4.24 -10.76
CA ARG A 54 -4.70 -3.37 -11.50
C ARG A 54 -3.66 -4.15 -12.30
N ILE A 55 -3.17 -5.28 -11.79
CA ILE A 55 -2.18 -6.14 -12.48
C ILE A 55 -2.81 -6.91 -13.65
N ILE A 56 -4.01 -7.47 -13.45
CA ILE A 56 -4.62 -8.41 -14.41
C ILE A 56 -5.46 -7.69 -15.47
N HIS A 57 -6.22 -6.68 -15.05
CA HIS A 57 -7.21 -5.98 -15.89
C HIS A 57 -6.88 -4.49 -16.13
N GLY A 58 -5.89 -3.95 -15.43
CA GLY A 58 -5.45 -2.58 -15.57
C GLY A 58 -4.19 -2.42 -16.42
N SER A 59 -3.58 -1.24 -16.34
CA SER A 59 -2.28 -0.94 -16.95
C SER A 59 -1.08 -1.56 -16.22
N GLY A 60 -1.32 -2.30 -15.14
CA GLY A 60 -0.26 -2.81 -14.27
C GLY A 60 0.45 -1.70 -13.49
N TYR A 61 1.72 -1.95 -13.15
CA TYR A 61 2.60 -1.01 -12.47
C TYR A 61 3.82 -0.75 -13.36
N SER A 62 3.96 0.48 -13.83
CA SER A 62 5.16 0.94 -14.55
C SER A 62 6.36 0.95 -13.60
N ASP A 63 7.58 1.04 -14.14
CA ASP A 63 8.78 1.15 -13.30
C ASP A 63 8.77 2.43 -12.45
N GLU A 64 8.14 3.50 -12.92
CA GLU A 64 7.92 4.73 -12.13
C GLU A 64 6.96 4.49 -10.97
N ASP A 65 5.84 3.80 -11.21
CA ASP A 65 4.92 3.38 -10.14
C ASP A 65 5.67 2.52 -9.11
N ARG A 66 6.45 1.54 -9.58
CA ARG A 66 7.19 0.60 -8.72
C ARG A 66 8.19 1.33 -7.83
N ARG A 67 8.87 2.36 -8.36
CA ARG A 67 9.80 3.20 -7.58
C ARG A 67 9.10 3.93 -6.43
N SER A 68 7.85 4.37 -6.61
CA SER A 68 7.08 5.02 -5.54
C SER A 68 6.84 4.12 -4.32
N PHE A 69 6.86 2.79 -4.51
CA PHE A 69 6.70 1.81 -3.43
C PHE A 69 7.98 1.52 -2.65
N ILE A 70 9.16 1.96 -3.13
CA ILE A 70 10.45 1.69 -2.45
C ILE A 70 10.40 2.17 -1.00
N LYS A 71 10.00 3.45 -0.80
CA LYS A 71 9.86 4.05 0.53
C LYS A 71 8.94 3.21 1.41
N LEU A 72 7.75 2.87 0.90
CA LEU A 72 6.74 2.10 1.64
C LEU A 72 7.26 0.72 2.06
N VAL A 73 8.03 0.04 1.20
CA VAL A 73 8.64 -1.25 1.54
C VAL A 73 9.63 -1.09 2.70
N TYR A 74 10.49 -0.06 2.68
CA TYR A 74 11.41 0.19 3.79
C TYR A 74 10.66 0.48 5.09
N GLN A 75 9.67 1.36 5.06
CA GLN A 75 8.83 1.66 6.23
C GLN A 75 8.17 0.39 6.80
N ASN A 76 7.70 -0.52 5.94
CA ASN A 76 7.11 -1.80 6.36
C ASN A 76 8.13 -2.71 7.05
N ILE A 77 9.38 -2.74 6.59
CA ILE A 77 10.47 -3.52 7.22
C ILE A 77 10.78 -2.98 8.61
N TYR A 78 11.01 -1.67 8.74
CA TYR A 78 11.28 -1.06 10.06
C TYR A 78 10.09 -1.23 11.00
N MET A 79 8.86 -1.02 10.53
CA MET A 79 7.65 -1.22 11.34
C MET A 79 7.50 -2.68 11.81
N ALA A 80 7.80 -3.65 10.95
CA ALA A 80 7.76 -5.07 11.33
C ALA A 80 8.79 -5.39 12.41
N MET A 81 10.04 -4.94 12.23
CA MET A 81 11.11 -5.19 13.19
C MET A 81 10.85 -4.48 14.53
N TYR A 82 10.46 -3.21 14.49
CA TYR A 82 10.06 -2.42 15.67
C TYR A 82 8.95 -3.12 16.48
N THR A 83 7.92 -3.61 15.78
CA THR A 83 6.80 -4.33 16.41
C THR A 83 7.28 -5.60 17.12
N MET A 84 8.14 -6.41 16.49
CA MET A 84 8.69 -7.62 17.11
C MET A 84 9.58 -7.28 18.32
N ILE A 85 10.44 -6.27 18.21
CA ILE A 85 11.28 -5.80 19.33
C ILE A 85 10.42 -5.39 20.54
N ARG A 86 9.31 -4.68 20.32
CA ARG A 86 8.37 -4.33 21.40
C ARG A 86 7.62 -5.55 21.96
N ALA A 87 7.27 -6.50 21.11
CA ALA A 87 6.63 -7.73 21.53
C ALA A 87 7.56 -8.58 22.39
N MET A 88 8.86 -8.68 22.08
CA MET A 88 9.84 -9.37 22.92
C MET A 88 9.87 -8.83 24.35
N GLN A 89 9.87 -7.50 24.53
CA GLN A 89 9.82 -6.88 25.85
C GLN A 89 8.54 -7.24 26.61
N THR A 90 7.41 -7.29 25.90
CA THR A 90 6.08 -7.59 26.48
C THR A 90 5.97 -9.06 26.88
N LEU A 91 6.44 -9.96 26.00
CA LEU A 91 6.41 -11.41 26.19
C LEU A 91 7.58 -11.91 27.05
N LYS A 92 8.50 -11.02 27.43
CA LYS A 92 9.72 -11.28 28.21
C LYS A 92 10.62 -12.33 27.57
N ILE A 93 10.73 -12.29 26.25
CA ILE A 93 11.64 -13.17 25.49
C ILE A 93 13.01 -12.48 25.45
N PRO A 94 14.08 -13.09 25.98
CA PRO A 94 15.42 -12.53 25.89
C PRO A 94 15.98 -12.67 24.47
N TYR A 95 16.95 -11.81 24.12
CA TYR A 95 17.80 -12.07 22.95
C TYR A 95 18.81 -13.15 23.30
N GLU A 96 19.06 -14.08 22.38
CA GLU A 96 20.12 -15.06 22.56
C GLU A 96 21.49 -14.45 22.31
N ASN A 97 21.61 -13.53 21.34
CA ASN A 97 22.84 -12.82 21.08
C ASN A 97 22.87 -11.49 21.87
N PRO A 98 23.81 -11.27 22.80
CA PRO A 98 23.90 -10.03 23.56
C PRO A 98 24.09 -8.77 22.69
N ASN A 99 24.73 -8.90 21.52
CA ASN A 99 24.92 -7.78 20.59
C ASN A 99 23.59 -7.28 20.01
N ASN A 100 22.58 -8.18 19.91
CA ASN A 100 21.27 -7.83 19.39
C ASN A 100 20.50 -6.87 20.30
N GLN A 101 20.85 -6.77 21.58
CA GLN A 101 20.29 -5.75 22.46
C GLN A 101 20.60 -4.34 21.96
N SER A 102 21.86 -4.08 21.59
CA SER A 102 22.28 -2.77 21.04
C SER A 102 21.67 -2.51 19.67
N TYR A 103 21.59 -3.53 18.81
CA TYR A 103 20.89 -3.40 17.53
C TYR A 103 19.39 -3.10 17.71
N ALA A 104 18.71 -3.77 18.65
CA ALA A 104 17.31 -3.51 18.93
C ALA A 104 17.07 -2.08 19.46
N GLU A 105 17.98 -1.54 20.27
CA GLU A 105 17.92 -0.16 20.72
C GLU A 105 18.08 0.83 19.56
N SER A 106 19.08 0.63 18.70
CA SER A 106 19.28 1.48 17.51
C SER A 106 18.06 1.51 16.57
N ILE A 107 17.45 0.34 16.30
CA ILE A 107 16.26 0.25 15.44
C ILE A 107 15.01 0.85 16.12
N ARG A 108 14.92 0.79 17.45
CA ARG A 108 13.76 1.32 18.21
C ARG A 108 13.69 2.85 18.17
N GLU A 109 14.82 3.53 18.07
CA GLU A 109 14.91 4.99 18.02
C GLU A 109 14.48 5.58 16.66
N ILE A 110 14.38 4.74 15.63
CA ILE A 110 14.02 5.16 14.29
C ILE A 110 12.51 5.38 14.19
N ASP A 111 12.12 6.57 13.77
CA ASP A 111 10.77 6.82 13.30
C ASP A 111 10.57 6.19 11.90
N TYR A 112 9.94 5.02 11.88
CA TYR A 112 9.69 4.29 10.64
C TYR A 112 8.79 5.03 9.66
N GLU A 113 8.03 6.05 10.06
CA GLU A 113 7.16 6.82 9.14
C GLU A 113 7.96 7.82 8.29
N SER A 114 9.09 8.32 8.80
CA SER A 114 9.96 9.26 8.08
C SER A 114 11.05 8.59 7.24
N VAL A 115 11.24 7.27 7.38
CA VAL A 115 12.24 6.50 6.62
C VAL A 115 12.06 6.67 5.11
N THR A 116 13.17 6.98 4.43
CA THR A 116 13.25 7.07 2.96
C THR A 116 14.28 6.13 2.35
N THR A 117 15.26 5.67 3.14
CA THR A 117 16.36 4.81 2.71
C THR A 117 16.55 3.66 3.69
N LEU A 118 17.24 2.62 3.23
CA LEU A 118 17.64 1.48 4.05
C LEU A 118 19.15 1.57 4.30
N ASP A 119 19.56 2.10 5.45
CA ASP A 119 20.97 2.27 5.80
C ASP A 119 21.67 0.90 5.89
N PRO A 120 22.84 0.71 5.27
CA PRO A 120 23.61 -0.52 5.37
C PRO A 120 23.86 -1.00 6.81
N GLN A 121 24.06 -0.09 7.77
CA GLN A 121 24.23 -0.45 9.18
C GLN A 121 22.95 -1.04 9.77
N HIS A 122 21.79 -0.46 9.41
CA HIS A 122 20.50 -0.98 9.82
C HIS A 122 20.19 -2.32 9.13
N VAL A 123 20.62 -2.53 7.89
CA VAL A 123 20.48 -3.84 7.21
C VAL A 123 21.17 -4.93 8.01
N VAL A 124 22.42 -4.69 8.43
CA VAL A 124 23.18 -5.64 9.26
C VAL A 124 22.47 -5.89 10.60
N ALA A 125 22.01 -4.82 11.26
CA ALA A 125 21.28 -4.92 12.52
C ALA A 125 19.98 -5.72 12.38
N ILE A 126 19.14 -5.40 11.39
CA ILE A 126 17.86 -6.07 11.11
C ILE A 126 18.10 -7.54 10.75
N LYS A 127 19.15 -7.85 9.98
CA LYS A 127 19.52 -9.24 9.64
C LYS A 127 19.94 -10.02 10.89
N SER A 128 20.84 -9.46 11.70
CA SER A 128 21.30 -10.07 12.96
C SER A 128 20.14 -10.29 13.94
N LEU A 129 19.20 -9.35 14.01
CA LEU A 129 17.97 -9.49 14.79
C LEU A 129 17.07 -10.58 14.21
N TRP A 130 16.84 -10.59 12.90
CA TRP A 130 15.95 -11.58 12.28
C TRP A 130 16.47 -13.01 12.45
N ASP A 131 17.79 -13.21 12.48
CA ASP A 131 18.43 -14.49 12.71
C ASP A 131 18.52 -14.89 14.20
N ASP A 132 18.16 -14.00 15.13
CA ASP A 132 18.13 -14.29 16.56
C ASP A 132 17.02 -15.29 16.92
N PRO A 133 17.32 -16.39 17.62
CA PRO A 133 16.29 -17.34 18.04
C PRO A 133 15.18 -16.72 18.90
N GLY A 134 15.47 -15.71 19.72
CA GLY A 134 14.47 -14.99 20.51
C GLY A 134 13.49 -14.19 19.63
N ILE A 135 13.98 -13.56 18.56
CA ILE A 135 13.12 -12.90 17.56
C ILE A 135 12.31 -13.93 16.77
N LYS A 136 12.90 -15.08 16.41
CA LYS A 136 12.16 -16.17 15.74
C LYS A 136 11.04 -16.71 16.63
N GLU A 137 11.30 -16.95 17.92
CA GLU A 137 10.27 -17.34 18.89
C GLU A 137 9.17 -16.27 18.97
N CYS A 138 9.56 -15.00 19.04
CA CYS A 138 8.62 -13.89 19.04
C CYS A 138 7.73 -13.87 17.78
N TYR A 139 8.30 -14.17 16.60
CA TYR A 139 7.55 -14.26 15.35
C TYR A 139 6.60 -15.47 15.32
N ASP A 140 6.97 -16.61 15.91
CA ASP A 140 6.07 -17.76 16.01
C ASP A 140 4.85 -17.45 16.89
N ARG A 141 5.04 -16.59 17.89
CA ARG A 141 4.00 -16.05 18.77
C ARG A 141 3.31 -14.79 18.22
N ARG A 142 3.48 -14.46 16.93
CA ARG A 142 2.88 -13.27 16.27
C ARG A 142 1.35 -13.16 16.37
N ARG A 143 0.64 -14.20 16.78
CA ARG A 143 -0.81 -14.14 17.03
C ARG A 143 -1.17 -13.42 18.34
N GLU A 144 -0.20 -13.21 19.22
CA GLU A 144 -0.39 -12.53 20.52
C GLU A 144 -0.28 -11.00 20.40
N TYR A 145 0.15 -10.47 19.26
CA TYR A 145 0.30 -9.04 18.99
C TYR A 145 0.00 -8.71 17.52
N GLN A 146 -0.09 -7.43 17.18
CA GLN A 146 -0.42 -7.01 15.81
C GLN A 146 0.84 -6.90 14.96
N LEU A 147 1.22 -7.98 14.26
CA LEU A 147 2.29 -7.99 13.27
C LEU A 147 1.73 -8.09 11.86
N THR A 148 2.34 -7.39 10.91
CA THR A 148 1.93 -7.51 9.50
C THR A 148 2.28 -8.89 8.94
N ASP A 149 1.35 -9.48 8.18
CA ASP A 149 1.55 -10.78 7.52
C ASP A 149 2.73 -10.80 6.54
N SER A 150 3.07 -9.63 5.98
CA SER A 150 4.20 -9.45 5.05
C SER A 150 5.57 -9.42 5.72
N ALA A 151 5.65 -9.36 7.06
CA ALA A 151 6.90 -9.21 7.80
C ALA A 151 7.95 -10.24 7.38
N LYS A 152 7.63 -11.54 7.46
CA LYS A 152 8.53 -12.63 7.09
C LYS A 152 9.01 -12.51 5.64
N TYR A 153 8.11 -12.19 4.72
CA TYR A 153 8.46 -12.08 3.31
C TYR A 153 9.54 -11.02 3.08
N TYR A 154 9.42 -9.84 3.68
CA TYR A 154 10.41 -8.79 3.50
C TYR A 154 11.72 -9.09 4.23
N LEU A 155 11.65 -9.62 5.46
CA LEU A 155 12.83 -9.94 6.25
C LEU A 155 13.66 -11.08 5.62
N ASP A 156 13.01 -12.09 5.06
CA ASP A 156 13.69 -13.17 4.31
C ASP A 156 14.32 -12.69 2.99
N ASN A 157 13.83 -11.58 2.43
CA ASN A 157 14.31 -11.01 1.17
C ASN A 157 15.12 -9.72 1.38
N LEU A 158 15.59 -9.47 2.61
CA LEU A 158 16.25 -8.22 2.97
C LEU A 158 17.48 -7.95 2.11
N ASP A 159 18.26 -8.98 1.78
CA ASP A 159 19.45 -8.87 0.93
C ASP A 159 19.10 -8.26 -0.44
N ARG A 160 18.08 -8.79 -1.12
CA ARG A 160 17.60 -8.26 -2.41
C ARG A 160 17.07 -6.83 -2.29
N ILE A 161 16.37 -6.53 -1.19
CA ILE A 161 15.73 -5.23 -0.97
C ILE A 161 16.77 -4.15 -0.62
N SER A 162 17.90 -4.54 -0.03
CA SER A 162 18.99 -3.63 0.35
C SER A 162 19.93 -3.25 -0.79
N MET A 163 19.77 -3.85 -1.97
CA MET A 163 20.57 -3.53 -3.14
C MET A 163 20.35 -2.08 -3.62
N THR A 164 21.40 -1.43 -4.11
CA THR A 164 21.34 -0.03 -4.56
C THR A 164 20.42 0.19 -5.76
N ASP A 165 20.24 -0.81 -6.60
CA ASP A 165 19.39 -0.83 -7.78
C ASP A 165 18.02 -1.50 -7.52
N TYR A 166 17.65 -1.66 -6.25
CA TYR A 166 16.40 -2.30 -5.86
C TYR A 166 15.18 -1.64 -6.53
N LEU A 167 14.44 -2.44 -7.30
CA LEU A 167 13.15 -2.09 -7.87
C LEU A 167 12.09 -3.08 -7.37
N PRO A 168 11.05 -2.64 -6.64
CA PRO A 168 10.04 -3.51 -6.08
C PRO A 168 9.39 -4.38 -7.16
N THR A 169 9.29 -5.68 -6.91
CA THR A 169 8.56 -6.62 -7.77
C THR A 169 7.06 -6.44 -7.59
N LEU A 170 6.25 -6.99 -8.49
CA LEU A 170 4.80 -7.04 -8.30
C LEU A 170 4.43 -7.75 -6.98
N GLN A 171 5.23 -8.73 -6.57
CA GLN A 171 5.03 -9.45 -5.33
C GLN A 171 5.31 -8.56 -4.09
N ASP A 172 6.32 -7.70 -4.17
CA ASP A 172 6.59 -6.68 -3.15
C ASP A 172 5.43 -5.69 -3.06
N ILE A 173 4.91 -5.23 -4.20
CA ILE A 173 3.78 -4.29 -4.26
C ILE A 173 2.50 -4.91 -3.73
N LEU A 174 2.22 -6.17 -4.02
CA LEU A 174 1.04 -6.85 -3.48
C LEU A 174 1.08 -6.96 -1.95
N ARG A 175 2.26 -7.18 -1.38
CA ARG A 175 2.47 -7.36 0.06
C ARG A 175 2.62 -6.06 0.84
N VAL A 176 2.99 -4.95 0.20
CA VAL A 176 3.27 -3.72 0.93
C VAL A 176 2.00 -3.17 1.56
N ARG A 177 2.04 -2.94 2.87
CA ARG A 177 0.93 -2.29 3.56
C ARG A 177 1.00 -0.80 3.25
N VAL A 178 -0.08 -0.29 2.68
CA VAL A 178 -0.31 1.13 2.49
C VAL A 178 -1.50 1.51 3.36
N PRO A 179 -1.35 2.48 4.29
CA PRO A 179 -2.48 3.00 5.04
C PRO A 179 -3.56 3.46 4.06
N THR A 180 -4.76 2.90 4.19
CA THR A 180 -5.90 3.31 3.36
C THR A 180 -6.49 4.57 3.98
N THR A 181 -6.20 5.72 3.38
CA THR A 181 -6.77 7.00 3.79
C THR A 181 -8.00 7.32 2.92
N GLY A 182 -9.17 7.35 3.54
CA GLY A 182 -10.43 7.65 2.83
C GLY A 182 -10.91 6.53 1.91
N ILE A 183 -11.69 6.91 0.90
CA ILE A 183 -12.26 6.00 -0.10
C ILE A 183 -11.27 5.86 -1.25
N ILE A 184 -10.89 4.62 -1.57
CA ILE A 184 -10.09 4.30 -2.75
C ILE A 184 -11.02 3.70 -3.80
N GLU A 185 -11.14 4.38 -4.94
CA GLU A 185 -11.83 3.88 -6.13
C GLU A 185 -10.79 3.43 -7.15
N TYR A 186 -11.01 2.29 -7.81
CA TYR A 186 -10.15 1.82 -8.89
C TYR A 186 -11.01 1.31 -10.05
N PRO A 187 -11.16 2.10 -11.12
CA PRO A 187 -11.88 1.64 -12.29
C PRO A 187 -11.06 0.62 -13.07
N PHE A 188 -11.68 -0.48 -13.47
CA PHE A 188 -11.08 -1.47 -14.36
C PHE A 188 -12.11 -2.06 -15.32
N ASP A 189 -11.65 -2.45 -16.50
CA ASP A 189 -12.51 -3.05 -17.53
C ASP A 189 -12.38 -4.58 -17.49
N LEU A 190 -13.51 -5.27 -17.51
CA LEU A 190 -13.58 -6.71 -17.67
C LEU A 190 -14.50 -7.02 -18.85
N ASP A 191 -13.88 -7.45 -19.94
CA ASP A 191 -14.49 -7.62 -21.26
C ASP A 191 -15.12 -6.34 -21.82
N SER A 192 -16.44 -6.19 -21.67
CA SER A 192 -17.23 -5.02 -22.12
C SER A 192 -17.94 -4.30 -20.97
N ILE A 193 -17.63 -4.65 -19.73
CA ILE A 193 -18.26 -4.11 -18.52
C ILE A 193 -17.20 -3.33 -17.74
N ILE A 194 -17.54 -2.08 -17.41
CA ILE A 194 -16.68 -1.18 -16.63
C ILE A 194 -17.02 -1.37 -15.16
N PHE A 195 -16.04 -1.74 -14.34
CA PHE A 195 -16.17 -1.84 -12.89
C PHE A 195 -15.56 -0.62 -12.22
N ARG A 196 -16.21 -0.11 -11.16
CA ARG A 196 -15.78 1.05 -10.38
C ARG A 196 -15.90 0.83 -8.87
#